data_AF-A0A534SEK6-F1
#
_entry.id   AF-A0A534SEK6-F1
#
_cell.length_a   1.000
_cell.length_b   1.000
_cell.length_c   1.000
_cell.angle_alpha   90.00
_cell.angle_beta   90.00
_cell.angle_gamma   90.00
#
_symmetry.space_group_name_H-M   'P 1'
#
loop_
_entity.id
_entity.type
_entity.pdbx_description
1 polymer ?
#
loop_
_entity_poly.entity_id
_entity_poly.type
_entity_poly.pdbx_seq_one_letter_code
_entity_poly.pdbx_strand_id
1 'polypeptide(L)'
;MKQQVRNKAWAGRFAAASNPVMEAFTSSLAFDKRLALYDIRGSVAHCRMLVKQKILTRTEGEKIIRGLERVQHELEQGRFP
;
A
#
# COMPACT_ATOMS: atom_id res chain seq x y z
N MET A 1 -14.99 4.28 -25.77
CA MET A 1 -15.19 4.11 -24.30
C MET A 1 -14.01 4.76 -23.60
N LYS A 2 -14.22 5.81 -22.80
CA LYS A 2 -13.13 6.44 -22.03
C LYS A 2 -12.85 5.58 -20.80
N GLN A 3 -11.72 4.87 -20.80
CA GLN A 3 -11.26 4.15 -19.62
C GLN A 3 -11.00 5.16 -18.50
N GLN A 4 -11.71 5.01 -17.39
CA GLN A 4 -11.56 5.86 -16.23
C GLN A 4 -10.18 5.60 -15.62
N VAL A 5 -9.25 6.54 -15.84
CA VAL A 5 -7.90 6.45 -15.28
C VAL A 5 -8.04 6.65 -13.77
N ARG A 6 -8.07 5.56 -13.01
CA ARG A 6 -7.76 5.62 -11.58
C ARG A 6 -6.31 6.08 -11.49
N ASN A 7 -6.06 7.26 -10.91
CA ASN A 7 -4.70 7.73 -10.65
C ASN A 7 -4.00 6.70 -9.74
N LYS A 8 -3.18 5.85 -10.35
CA LYS A 8 -2.38 4.87 -9.61
C LYS A 8 -1.33 5.64 -8.83
N ALA A 9 -1.15 5.30 -7.56
CA ALA A 9 -0.15 5.97 -6.69
C ALA A 9 1.28 5.88 -7.25
N TRP A 10 1.52 4.96 -8.19
CA TRP A 10 2.81 4.70 -8.85
C TRP A 10 2.79 4.99 -10.37
N ALA A 11 1.81 5.73 -10.90
CA ALA A 11 1.70 6.02 -12.34
C ALA A 11 2.89 6.81 -12.93
N GLY A 12 3.83 7.25 -12.10
CA GLY A 12 5.02 7.99 -12.51
C GLY A 12 4.67 9.41 -12.99
N ARG A 13 5.41 9.90 -13.98
CA ARG A 13 5.30 11.28 -14.50
C ARG A 13 4.57 11.38 -15.85
N PHE A 14 3.91 10.32 -16.30
CA PHE A 14 3.24 10.30 -17.60
C PHE A 14 1.82 10.86 -17.50
N ALA A 15 1.46 11.76 -18.42
CA ALA A 15 0.11 12.30 -18.51
C ALA A 15 -0.89 11.30 -19.11
N ALA A 16 -0.41 10.31 -19.87
CA ALA A 16 -1.21 9.27 -20.49
C ALA A 16 -1.17 7.97 -19.66
N ALA A 17 -2.22 7.16 -19.77
CA ALA A 17 -2.29 5.86 -19.11
C ALA A 17 -1.22 4.90 -19.66
N SER A 18 -0.70 4.03 -18.79
CA SER A 18 0.25 2.99 -19.20
C SER A 18 -0.44 1.96 -20.11
N ASN A 19 0.31 1.43 -21.08
CA ASN A 19 -0.18 0.37 -21.95
C ASN A 19 -0.49 -0.89 -21.13
N PRO A 20 -1.65 -1.56 -21.29
CA PRO A 20 -2.01 -2.76 -20.53
C PRO A 20 -0.96 -3.89 -20.57
N VAL A 21 -0.26 -4.06 -21.70
CA VAL A 21 0.82 -5.05 -21.84
C VAL A 21 2.00 -4.70 -20.95
N MET A 22 2.35 -3.42 -20.88
CA MET A 22 3.42 -2.93 -20.01
C MET A 22 3.05 -3.08 -18.53
N GLU A 23 1.78 -2.88 -18.17
CA GLU A 23 1.30 -3.07 -16.80
C GLU A 23 1.36 -4.55 -16.40
N ALA A 24 0.92 -5.46 -17.27
CA ALA A 24 0.99 -6.89 -17.02
C ALA A 24 2.45 -7.37 -16.89
N PHE A 25 3.35 -6.82 -17.72
CA PHE A 25 4.78 -7.15 -17.69
C PHE A 25 5.50 -6.65 -16.44
N THR A 26 5.16 -5.46 -15.94
CA THR A 26 5.83 -4.85 -14.77
C THR A 26 5.18 -5.17 -13.42
N SER A 27 3.97 -5.73 -13.42
CA SER A 27 3.28 -6.13 -12.18
C SER A 27 4.01 -7.26 -11.46
N SER A 28 4.38 -7.02 -10.20
CA SER A 28 5.00 -8.04 -9.34
C SER A 28 4.05 -8.71 -8.35
N LEU A 29 2.78 -8.28 -8.31
CA LEU A 29 1.82 -8.66 -7.26
C LEU A 29 1.64 -10.18 -7.14
N ALA A 30 1.68 -10.91 -8.26
CA ALA A 30 1.49 -12.35 -8.30
C ALA A 30 2.51 -13.10 -7.41
N PHE A 31 3.72 -12.56 -7.23
CA PHE A 31 4.77 -13.16 -6.42
C PHE A 31 5.08 -12.38 -5.14
N ASP A 32 5.03 -11.05 -5.16
CA ASP A 32 5.42 -10.19 -4.04
C ASP A 32 4.39 -10.15 -2.90
N LYS A 33 3.15 -10.61 -3.13
CA LYS A 33 2.14 -10.70 -2.05
C LYS A 33 2.62 -11.44 -0.80
N ARG A 34 3.59 -12.36 -0.94
CA ARG A 34 4.24 -13.07 0.18
C ARG A 34 4.98 -12.13 1.14
N LEU A 35 5.33 -10.93 0.69
CA LEU A 35 6.06 -9.92 1.46
C LEU A 35 5.13 -9.02 2.27
N ALA A 36 3.80 -9.08 2.08
CA ALA A 36 2.86 -8.14 2.69
C ALA A 36 2.97 -8.06 4.22
N LEU A 37 3.16 -9.19 4.92
CA LEU A 37 3.33 -9.21 6.38
C LEU A 37 4.65 -8.57 6.84
N TYR A 38 5.68 -8.54 5.99
CA TYR A 38 6.94 -7.85 6.26
C TYR A 38 6.77 -6.34 6.03
N ASP A 39 6.11 -5.96 4.93
CA ASP A 39 5.81 -4.57 4.61
C ASP A 39 4.94 -3.90 5.69
N ILE A 40 3.92 -4.60 6.20
CA ILE A 40 3.08 -4.12 7.31
C ILE A 40 3.92 -3.87 8.57
N ARG A 41 4.81 -4.79 8.94
CA ARG A 41 5.69 -4.61 10.10
C ARG A 41 6.63 -3.42 9.92
N GLY A 42 7.19 -3.25 8.72
CA GLY A 42 8.00 -2.08 8.36
C GLY A 42 7.20 -0.79 8.46
N SER A 43 5.97 -0.79 7.95
CA SER A 43 5.05 0.34 7.98
C SER A 43 4.64 0.74 9.40
N VAL A 44 4.37 -0.23 10.29
CA VAL A 44 4.11 0.03 11.72
C VAL A 44 5.32 0.67 12.40
N ALA A 45 6.52 0.14 12.16
CA ALA A 45 7.75 0.71 12.71
C ALA A 45 7.98 2.15 12.20
N HIS A 46 7.78 2.38 10.90
CA HIS A 46 7.88 3.71 10.29
C HIS A 46 6.86 4.68 10.87
N CYS A 47 5.60 4.26 11.03
CA CYS A 47 4.55 5.08 11.64
C CYS A 47 4.89 5.49 13.08
N ARG A 48 5.38 4.56 13.91
CA ARG A 48 5.87 4.85 15.27
C ARG A 48 7.01 5.87 15.26
N MET A 49 7.93 5.75 14.31
CA MET A 49 9.02 6.71 14.12
C MET A 49 8.48 8.10 13.75
N LEU A 50 7.53 8.20 12.81
CA LEU A 50 6.91 9.47 12.42
C LEU A 50 6.22 10.19 13.58
N VAL A 51 5.56 9.44 14.47
CA VAL A 51 5.00 9.99 15.73
C VAL A 51 6.11 10.52 16.63
N LYS A 52 7.20 9.77 16.80
CA LYS A 52 8.36 10.21 17.61
C LYS A 52 9.00 11.49 17.07
N GLN A 53 9.05 11.64 15.75
CA GLN A 53 9.55 12.85 15.08
C GLN A 53 8.53 13.99 15.02
N LYS A 54 7.33 13.81 15.60
CA LYS A 54 6.25 14.80 15.61
C LYS A 54 5.76 15.20 14.20
N ILE A 55 5.98 14.33 13.21
CA ILE A 55 5.41 14.48 11.86
C ILE A 55 3.95 14.04 11.86
N LEU A 56 3.62 13.04 12.67
CA LEU A 56 2.26 12.62 12.96
C LEU A 56 1.95 12.89 14.44
N THR A 57 0.70 13.26 14.72
CA THR A 57 0.19 13.21 16.09
C THR A 57 0.08 11.75 16.56
N ARG A 58 0.07 11.54 17.87
CA ARG A 58 -0.16 10.22 18.46
C ARG A 58 -1.47 9.59 17.96
N THR A 59 -2.53 10.39 17.90
CA THR A 59 -3.86 9.93 17.44
C THR A 59 -3.85 9.49 15.98
N GLU A 60 -3.17 10.22 15.10
CA GLU A 60 -3.02 9.84 13.69
C GLU A 60 -2.21 8.55 13.55
N GLY A 61 -1.08 8.45 14.25
CA GLY A 61 -0.25 7.25 14.24
C GLY A 61 -1.01 6.01 14.72
N GLU A 62 -1.75 6.13 15.82
CA GLU A 62 -2.59 5.04 16.34
C GLU A 62 -3.70 4.63 15.35
N LYS A 63 -4.31 5.59 14.64
CA LYS A 63 -5.29 5.28 13.59
C LYS A 63 -4.67 4.50 12.44
N ILE A 64 -3.48 4.89 11.97
CA ILE A 64 -2.76 4.21 10.89
C ILE A 64 -2.36 2.80 11.31
N ILE A 65 -1.77 2.65 12.50
CA ILE A 65 -1.33 1.34 13.03
C ILE A 65 -2.51 0.38 13.14
N ARG A 66 -3.65 0.82 13.69
CA ARG A 66 -4.86 -0.03 13.75
C ARG A 66 -5.35 -0.45 12.35
N GLY A 67 -5.26 0.45 11.37
CA GLY A 67 -5.57 0.13 9.98
C GLY A 67 -4.66 -0.97 9.43
N LEU A 68 -3.35 -0.85 9.66
CA LEU A 68 -2.35 -1.84 9.24
C LEU A 68 -2.56 -3.20 9.91
N GLU A 69 -2.88 -3.23 11.21
CA GLU A 69 -3.19 -4.46 11.95
C GLU A 69 -4.46 -5.14 11.41
N ARG A 70 -5.47 -4.35 11.02
CA ARG A 70 -6.67 -4.89 10.36
C ARG A 70 -6.33 -5.51 9.00
N VAL A 71 -5.53 -4.84 8.18
CA VAL A 71 -5.07 -5.39 6.89
C VAL A 71 -4.30 -6.69 7.11
N GLN A 72 -3.43 -6.74 8.12
CA GLN A 72 -2.70 -7.96 8.49
C GLN A 72 -3.65 -9.12 8.78
N HIS A 73 -4.67 -8.87 9.61
CA HIS A 73 -5.67 -9.87 9.98
C HIS A 73 -6.46 -10.38 8.77
N GLU A 74 -6.87 -9.47 7.89
CA GLU A 74 -7.59 -9.83 6.65
C GLU A 74 -6.70 -10.66 5.71
N LEU A 75 -5.40 -10.36 5.61
CA LEU A 75 -4.44 -11.14 4.82
C LEU A 75 -4.20 -12.55 5.39
N GLU A 76 -4.00 -12.67 6.70
CA GLU A 76 -3.79 -13.95 7.39
C GLU A 76 -4.99 -14.89 7.23
N GLN A 77 -6.20 -14.34 7.08
CA GLN A 77 -7.43 -15.10 6.88
C GLN A 77 -7.79 -15.31 5.41
N GLY A 78 -7.01 -14.80 4.46
CA GLY A 78 -7.34 -14.83 3.03
C GLY A 78 -8.62 -14.07 2.68
N ARG A 79 -9.00 -13.07 3.50
CA ARG A 79 -10.19 -12.22 3.30
C ARG A 79 -9.86 -10.84 2.73
N PHE A 80 -8.58 -10.52 2.58
CA PHE A 80 -8.14 -9.27 1.97
C PHE A 80 -8.44 -9.30 0.46
N PRO A 81 -9.20 -8.31 -0.05
CA PRO A 81 -9.68 -8.29 -1.44
C PRO A 81 -8.59 -8.07 -2.49
#